data_AF-A0A923YNB6-F1
#
_entry.id   AF-A0A923YNB6-F1
#
_cell.length_a   1.000
_cell.length_b   1.000
_cell.length_c   1.000
_cell.angle_alpha   90.00
_cell.angle_beta   90.00
_cell.angle_gamma   90.00
#
_symmetry.space_group_name_H-M   'P 1'
#
loop_
_entity.id
_entity.type
_entity.pdbx_description
1 polymer ?
#
loop_
_entity_poly.entity_id
_entity_poly.type
_entity_poly.pdbx_seq_one_letter_code
_entity_poly.pdbx_strand_id
1 'polypeptide(L)'
;VHQVQPHAISITQATELGRVYAPAEVAALGAFAREHGLGLHMDGARFANAVAHLGCAPAELTSHAGVTALSFGCVKNGGMNAEALVFFDPGLADVTRLNRKRAGHLQSKGRFLAAQLLAMIEQDLWLDNARAANAAAVEIAASCGARQLEPVEANEIFVSLSPAEAAALRGQGFDFYDWPAPEGHPGAARLVTAWNSPADQVSALARAIAAL
;
A
#
# COMPACT_ATOMS: atom_id res chain seq x y z
N VAL A 1 36.50 2.90 -1.36
CA VAL A 1 36.89 3.89 -0.32
C VAL A 1 36.10 5.19 -0.42
N HIS A 2 35.82 5.72 -1.63
CA HIS A 2 35.01 6.96 -1.82
C HIS A 2 33.56 6.71 -2.26
N GLN A 3 33.00 5.54 -1.95
CA GLN A 3 31.62 5.20 -2.31
C GLN A 3 30.87 4.72 -1.08
N VAL A 4 29.62 5.15 -0.97
CA VAL A 4 28.67 4.63 0.03
C VAL A 4 28.51 3.14 -0.21
N GLN A 5 28.65 2.35 0.85
CA GLN A 5 28.45 0.92 0.76
C GLN A 5 26.93 0.64 0.84
N PRO A 6 26.34 -0.06 -0.15
CA PRO A 6 24.97 -0.52 -0.02
C PRO A 6 24.80 -1.35 1.26
N HIS A 7 23.70 -1.12 1.97
CA HIS A 7 23.44 -1.78 3.25
C HIS A 7 22.08 -2.45 3.31
N ALA A 8 21.10 -1.94 2.56
CA ALA A 8 19.77 -2.50 2.51
C ALA A 8 19.09 -2.22 1.16
N ILE A 9 18.12 -3.06 0.84
CA ILE A 9 17.12 -2.88 -0.20
C ILE A 9 15.81 -2.53 0.50
N SER A 10 15.03 -1.62 -0.09
CA SER A 10 13.67 -1.31 0.35
C SER A 10 12.71 -1.53 -0.81
N ILE A 11 11.65 -2.29 -0.57
CA ILE A 11 10.52 -2.45 -1.48
C ILE A 11 9.23 -1.97 -0.83
N THR A 12 8.26 -1.54 -1.62
CA THR A 12 6.94 -1.12 -1.14
C THR A 12 5.90 -2.16 -1.54
N GLN A 13 5.03 -2.56 -0.62
CA GLN A 13 4.03 -3.62 -0.81
C GLN A 13 2.68 -3.25 -0.16
N ALA A 14 1.60 -3.02 -0.91
CA ALA A 14 1.56 -2.79 -2.36
C ALA A 14 2.38 -1.54 -2.77
N THR A 15 2.84 -1.49 -4.02
CA THR A 15 3.66 -0.39 -4.55
C THR A 15 2.88 0.93 -4.62
N GLU A 16 3.59 2.02 -4.89
CA GLU A 16 3.00 3.36 -5.07
C GLU A 16 2.16 3.50 -6.35
N LEU A 17 2.22 2.49 -7.23
CA LEU A 17 1.36 2.33 -8.42
C LEU A 17 0.25 1.30 -8.18
N GLY A 18 -0.02 0.93 -6.92
CA GLY A 18 -1.08 -0.04 -6.58
C GLY A 18 -0.80 -1.47 -7.03
N ARG A 19 0.43 -1.77 -7.45
CA ARG A 19 0.86 -3.12 -7.88
C ARG A 19 1.35 -3.96 -6.71
N VAL A 20 1.41 -5.26 -6.90
CA VAL A 20 1.77 -6.21 -5.83
C VAL A 20 2.92 -7.11 -6.28
N TYR A 21 3.94 -7.24 -5.43
CA TYR A 21 4.94 -8.28 -5.61
C TYR A 21 4.38 -9.64 -5.16
N ALA A 22 4.48 -10.66 -5.99
CA ALA A 22 4.13 -12.03 -5.62
C ALA A 22 5.16 -12.63 -4.63
N PRO A 23 4.81 -13.64 -3.82
CA PRO A 23 5.74 -14.26 -2.87
C PRO A 23 7.07 -14.71 -3.49
N ALA A 24 7.03 -15.26 -4.71
CA ALA A 24 8.25 -15.70 -5.41
C ALA A 24 9.17 -14.52 -5.79
N GLU A 25 8.62 -13.36 -6.13
CA GLU A 25 9.40 -12.17 -6.48
C GLU A 25 10.07 -11.58 -5.23
N VAL A 26 9.34 -11.51 -4.11
CA VAL A 26 9.92 -11.09 -2.83
C VAL A 26 11.01 -12.07 -2.38
N ALA A 27 10.79 -13.38 -2.56
CA ALA A 27 11.78 -14.40 -2.22
C ALA A 27 13.05 -14.29 -3.06
N ALA A 28 12.93 -13.96 -4.34
CA ALA A 28 14.09 -13.70 -5.21
C ALA A 28 14.90 -12.49 -4.74
N LEU A 29 14.23 -11.39 -4.38
CA LEU A 29 14.87 -10.21 -3.79
C LEU A 29 15.53 -10.52 -2.45
N GLY A 30 14.89 -11.31 -1.59
CA GLY A 30 15.46 -11.73 -0.32
C GLY A 30 16.67 -12.66 -0.48
N ALA A 31 16.66 -13.54 -1.48
CA ALA A 31 17.83 -14.37 -1.82
C ALA A 31 19.01 -13.49 -2.28
N PHE A 32 18.75 -12.55 -3.18
CA PHE A 32 19.74 -11.58 -3.64
C PHE A 32 20.31 -10.75 -2.48
N ALA A 33 19.45 -10.24 -1.60
CA ALA A 33 19.85 -9.47 -0.42
C ALA A 33 20.78 -10.29 0.49
N ARG A 34 20.42 -11.55 0.80
CA ARG A 34 21.23 -12.44 1.63
C ARG A 34 22.59 -12.75 1.00
N GLU A 35 22.64 -13.04 -0.30
CA GLU A 35 23.89 -13.32 -1.03
C GLU A 35 24.89 -12.15 -0.90
N HIS A 36 24.38 -10.92 -0.85
CA HIS A 36 25.18 -9.70 -0.79
C HIS A 36 25.33 -9.13 0.63
N GLY A 37 24.81 -9.80 1.67
CA GLY A 37 24.84 -9.31 3.05
C GLY A 37 24.04 -8.01 3.27
N LEU A 38 22.99 -7.80 2.48
CA LEU A 38 22.10 -6.64 2.56
C LEU A 38 20.85 -6.97 3.40
N GLY A 39 20.33 -5.98 4.14
CA GLY A 39 19.00 -6.05 4.72
C GLY A 39 17.91 -5.92 3.65
N LEU A 40 16.74 -6.51 3.88
CA LEU A 40 15.56 -6.29 3.04
C LEU A 40 14.43 -5.70 3.88
N HIS A 41 14.16 -4.41 3.67
CA HIS A 41 13.04 -3.70 4.24
C HIS A 41 11.82 -3.77 3.32
N MET A 42 10.65 -3.94 3.91
CA MET A 42 9.36 -3.78 3.23
C MET A 42 8.61 -2.58 3.82
N ASP A 43 8.38 -1.54 3.01
CA ASP A 43 7.37 -0.53 3.28
C ASP A 43 5.99 -1.16 3.05
N GLY A 44 5.30 -1.42 4.15
CA GLY A 44 4.00 -2.05 4.18
C GLY A 44 2.85 -1.08 4.43
N ALA A 45 2.97 0.19 4.00
CA ALA A 45 1.90 1.18 4.15
C ALA A 45 0.52 0.71 3.65
N ARG A 46 0.51 -0.23 2.70
CA ARG A 46 -0.67 -0.93 2.17
C ARG A 46 -0.50 -2.45 2.16
N PHE A 47 0.21 -3.00 3.15
CA PHE A 47 0.51 -4.42 3.23
C PHE A 47 -0.74 -5.28 3.28
N ALA A 48 -1.77 -4.83 4.01
CA ALA A 48 -3.06 -5.50 4.08
C ALA A 48 -3.72 -5.69 2.72
N ASN A 49 -3.66 -4.67 1.84
CA ASN A 49 -4.21 -4.72 0.48
C ASN A 49 -3.51 -5.77 -0.37
N ALA A 50 -2.18 -5.86 -0.29
CA ALA A 50 -1.40 -6.86 -1.01
C ALA A 50 -1.70 -8.29 -0.52
N VAL A 51 -1.75 -8.50 0.81
CA VAL A 51 -2.08 -9.81 1.40
C VAL A 51 -3.50 -10.23 1.00
N ALA A 52 -4.47 -9.32 1.08
CA ALA A 52 -5.85 -9.59 0.70
C ALA A 52 -6.00 -9.91 -0.80
N HIS A 53 -5.25 -9.23 -1.67
CA HIS A 53 -5.24 -9.49 -3.10
C HIS A 53 -4.66 -10.87 -3.44
N LEU A 54 -3.51 -11.21 -2.85
CA LEU A 54 -2.81 -12.46 -3.14
C LEU A 54 -3.44 -13.69 -2.45
N GLY A 55 -4.19 -13.48 -1.37
CA GLY A 55 -4.76 -14.57 -0.58
C GLY A 55 -3.71 -15.47 0.09
N CYS A 56 -2.51 -14.94 0.33
CA CYS A 56 -1.39 -15.68 0.95
C CYS A 56 -1.29 -15.40 2.46
N ALA A 57 -0.52 -16.22 3.17
CA ALA A 57 -0.17 -15.94 4.55
C ALA A 57 0.84 -14.76 4.62
N PRO A 58 0.74 -13.85 5.60
CA PRO A 58 1.64 -12.69 5.71
C PRO A 58 3.14 -13.06 5.73
N ALA A 59 3.48 -14.20 6.32
CA ALA A 59 4.84 -14.70 6.41
C ALA A 59 5.46 -15.01 5.04
N GLU A 60 4.64 -15.43 4.06
CA GLU A 60 5.09 -15.75 2.69
C GLU A 60 5.60 -14.52 1.94
N LEU A 61 5.12 -13.32 2.27
CA LEU A 61 5.61 -12.06 1.72
C LEU A 61 6.70 -11.41 2.58
N THR A 62 6.99 -11.95 3.76
CA THR A 62 7.86 -11.30 4.74
C THR A 62 9.00 -12.20 5.19
N SER A 63 8.94 -12.77 6.39
CA SER A 63 10.02 -13.53 6.99
C SER A 63 10.45 -14.74 6.14
N HIS A 64 9.49 -15.45 5.53
CA HIS A 64 9.81 -16.60 4.68
C HIS A 64 10.44 -16.19 3.35
N ALA A 65 10.14 -14.99 2.85
CA ALA A 65 10.75 -14.42 1.66
C ALA A 65 12.12 -13.77 1.93
N GLY A 66 12.47 -13.53 3.19
CA GLY A 66 13.74 -12.92 3.59
C GLY A 66 13.68 -11.42 3.91
N VAL A 67 12.48 -10.86 4.08
CA VAL A 67 12.31 -9.51 4.65
C VAL A 67 12.81 -9.52 6.09
N THR A 68 13.68 -8.58 6.43
CA THR A 68 14.25 -8.45 7.78
C THR A 68 13.51 -7.44 8.64
N ALA A 69 12.86 -6.45 8.03
CA ALA A 69 12.02 -5.46 8.69
C ALA A 69 10.81 -5.06 7.82
N LEU A 70 9.64 -4.93 8.44
CA LEU A 70 8.40 -4.48 7.82
C LEU A 70 7.89 -3.23 8.55
N SER A 71 7.54 -2.20 7.78
CA SER A 71 6.72 -1.08 8.24
C SER A 71 5.24 -1.42 8.02
N PHE A 72 4.59 -2.06 8.99
CA PHE A 72 3.21 -2.52 8.88
C PHE A 72 2.21 -1.37 9.03
N GLY A 73 1.61 -1.01 7.90
CA GLY A 73 0.67 0.08 7.68
C GLY A 73 -0.71 -0.15 8.30
N CYS A 74 -1.13 0.67 9.27
CA CYS A 74 -2.51 0.65 9.78
C CYS A 74 -3.28 1.94 9.50
N VAL A 75 -2.62 3.11 9.40
CA VAL A 75 -3.33 4.39 9.23
C VAL A 75 -4.16 4.42 7.94
N LYS A 76 -3.63 3.86 6.85
CA LYS A 76 -4.34 3.79 5.57
C LYS A 76 -5.44 2.72 5.53
N ASN A 77 -5.59 1.94 6.59
CA ASN A 77 -6.46 0.75 6.63
C ASN A 77 -7.42 0.76 7.84
N GLY A 78 -7.70 1.94 8.42
CA GLY A 78 -8.67 2.11 9.52
C GLY A 78 -8.07 2.52 10.86
N GLY A 79 -6.73 2.46 11.00
CA GLY A 79 -6.03 3.06 12.13
C GLY A 79 -6.11 4.59 12.09
N MET A 80 -6.09 5.23 13.26
CA MET A 80 -6.09 6.69 13.36
C MET A 80 -4.69 7.26 13.19
N ASN A 81 -3.70 6.71 13.90
CA ASN A 81 -2.32 7.23 13.93
C ASN A 81 -1.27 6.21 14.39
N ALA A 82 -1.55 4.92 14.23
CA ALA A 82 -0.64 3.84 14.61
C ALA A 82 -0.03 3.17 13.39
N GLU A 83 1.27 2.91 13.46
CA GLU A 83 2.04 2.07 12.54
C GLU A 83 2.89 1.11 13.38
N ALA A 84 3.21 -0.08 12.87
CA ALA A 84 4.05 -1.04 13.57
C ALA A 84 5.34 -1.34 12.79
N LEU A 85 6.49 -1.17 13.45
CA LEU A 85 7.75 -1.72 12.94
C LEU A 85 7.86 -3.17 13.42
N VAL A 86 7.85 -4.11 12.48
CA VAL A 86 8.01 -5.55 12.73
C VAL A 86 9.41 -5.95 12.29
N PHE A 87 10.22 -6.42 13.24
CA PHE A 87 11.57 -6.90 12.97
C PHE A 87 11.59 -8.42 13.02
N PHE A 88 11.99 -9.04 11.91
CA PHE A 88 12.19 -10.49 11.81
C PHE A 88 13.62 -10.89 12.17
N ASP A 89 14.55 -9.93 12.10
CA ASP A 89 15.86 -10.00 12.76
C ASP A 89 15.78 -9.31 14.13
N PRO A 90 15.80 -10.05 15.26
CA PRO A 90 15.70 -9.48 16.59
C PRO A 90 16.81 -8.48 16.93
N GLY A 91 17.99 -8.60 16.33
CA GLY A 91 19.11 -7.68 16.58
C GLY A 91 18.81 -6.23 16.16
N LEU A 92 17.93 -6.04 15.17
CA LEU A 92 17.49 -4.72 14.72
C LEU A 92 16.56 -4.02 15.73
N ALA A 93 15.89 -4.78 16.59
CA ALA A 93 14.93 -4.23 17.54
C ALA A 93 15.62 -3.42 18.66
N ASP A 94 16.81 -3.84 19.09
CA ASP A 94 17.54 -3.21 20.20
C ASP A 94 18.00 -1.79 19.85
N VAL A 95 18.63 -1.63 18.68
CA VAL A 95 19.06 -0.31 18.19
C VAL A 95 17.86 0.58 17.88
N THR A 96 16.80 0.01 17.29
CA THR A 96 15.58 0.77 16.97
C THR A 96 14.92 1.38 18.20
N ARG A 97 14.96 0.73 19.38
CA ARG A 97 14.39 1.31 20.61
C ARG A 97 15.01 2.66 20.97
N LEU A 98 16.33 2.78 20.84
CA LEU A 98 17.07 4.01 21.10
C LEU A 98 16.77 5.06 20.03
N ASN A 99 16.80 4.66 18.74
CA ASN A 99 16.48 5.54 17.62
C ASN A 99 15.05 6.10 17.72
N ARG A 100 14.07 5.26 18.06
CA ARG A 100 12.67 5.66 18.25
C ARG A 100 12.52 6.71 19.35
N LYS A 101 13.25 6.56 20.47
CA LYS A 101 13.26 7.57 21.54
C LYS A 101 13.90 8.88 21.06
N ARG A 102 15.09 8.80 20.45
CA ARG A 102 15.85 9.95 19.98
C ARG A 102 15.11 10.75 18.91
N ALA A 103 14.41 10.07 18.01
CA ALA A 103 13.62 10.67 16.94
C ALA A 103 12.25 11.22 17.42
N GLY A 104 11.93 11.15 18.71
CA GLY A 104 10.66 11.66 19.23
C GLY A 104 9.44 10.76 18.98
N HIS A 105 9.63 9.56 18.42
CA HIS A 105 8.56 8.59 18.14
C HIS A 105 8.19 7.70 19.35
N LEU A 106 8.84 7.87 20.50
CA LEU A 106 8.45 7.17 21.74
C LEU A 106 7.33 7.93 22.46
N GLN A 107 6.09 7.61 22.09
CA GLN A 107 4.87 8.13 22.71
C GLN A 107 4.75 7.68 24.18
N SER A 108 4.61 8.64 25.11
CA SER A 108 4.46 8.34 26.55
C SER A 108 3.22 7.49 26.84
N LYS A 109 2.10 7.75 26.15
CA LYS A 109 0.85 7.00 26.28
C LYS A 109 0.70 5.96 25.16
N GLY A 110 1.72 5.13 24.96
CA GLY A 110 1.79 4.13 23.88
C GLY A 110 0.62 3.14 23.81
N ARG A 111 -0.14 2.97 24.89
CA ARG A 111 -1.39 2.18 24.92
C ARG A 111 -2.42 2.61 23.88
N PHE A 112 -2.45 3.88 23.47
CA PHE A 112 -3.37 4.35 22.43
C PHE A 112 -2.99 3.87 21.04
N LEU A 113 -1.69 3.65 20.80
CA LEU A 113 -1.22 3.00 19.56
C LEU A 113 -1.43 1.49 19.64
N ALA A 114 -1.11 0.88 20.79
CA ALA A 114 -1.27 -0.56 20.99
C ALA A 114 -2.74 -1.01 20.85
N ALA A 115 -3.69 -0.26 21.40
CA ALA A 115 -5.12 -0.58 21.27
C ALA A 115 -5.60 -0.58 19.80
N GLN A 116 -5.07 0.34 18.97
CA GLN A 116 -5.37 0.35 17.53
C GLN A 116 -4.76 -0.88 16.84
N LEU A 117 -3.49 -1.21 17.11
CA LEU A 117 -2.85 -2.37 16.50
C LEU A 117 -3.55 -3.69 16.89
N LEU A 118 -3.94 -3.84 18.16
CA LEU A 118 -4.70 -5.01 18.64
C LEU A 118 -6.03 -5.12 17.89
N ALA A 119 -6.82 -4.04 17.82
CA ALA A 119 -8.07 -4.05 17.08
C ALA A 119 -7.90 -4.40 15.60
N MET A 120 -6.80 -3.97 14.97
CA MET A 120 -6.51 -4.29 13.57
C MET A 120 -6.21 -5.77 13.34
N ILE A 121 -5.40 -6.39 14.20
CA ILE A 121 -4.94 -7.78 13.99
C ILE A 121 -5.86 -8.83 14.65
N GLU A 122 -6.67 -8.44 15.63
CA GLU A 122 -7.69 -9.30 16.21
C GLU A 122 -8.85 -9.45 15.21
N GLN A 123 -9.37 -10.68 15.09
CA GLN A 123 -10.56 -10.99 14.27
C GLN A 123 -10.43 -10.59 12.78
N ASP A 124 -9.21 -10.54 12.25
CA ASP A 124 -8.93 -10.25 10.83
C ASP A 124 -9.45 -8.89 10.31
N LEU A 125 -9.74 -7.91 11.19
CA LEU A 125 -10.26 -6.60 10.78
C LEU A 125 -9.39 -5.91 9.71
N TRP A 126 -8.06 -6.00 9.84
CA TRP A 126 -7.14 -5.46 8.85
C TRP A 126 -7.32 -6.06 7.45
N LEU A 127 -7.64 -7.36 7.35
CA LEU A 127 -7.92 -8.01 6.06
C LEU A 127 -9.30 -7.64 5.55
N ASP A 128 -10.30 -7.56 6.41
CA ASP A 128 -11.65 -7.18 5.99
C ASP A 128 -11.70 -5.75 5.44
N ASN A 129 -11.03 -4.81 6.11
CA ASN A 129 -10.87 -3.44 5.62
C ASN A 129 -10.15 -3.38 4.26
N ALA A 130 -9.09 -4.17 4.11
CA ALA A 130 -8.33 -4.24 2.87
C ALA A 130 -9.12 -4.85 1.72
N ARG A 131 -9.90 -5.91 1.99
CA ARG A 131 -10.81 -6.53 1.01
C ARG A 131 -11.87 -5.55 0.55
N ALA A 132 -12.47 -4.79 1.48
CA ALA A 132 -13.47 -3.77 1.14
C ALA A 132 -12.87 -2.67 0.24
N ALA A 133 -11.68 -2.17 0.57
CA ALA A 133 -10.98 -1.18 -0.25
C ALA A 133 -10.65 -1.74 -1.64
N ASN A 134 -10.03 -2.93 -1.71
CA ASN A 134 -9.69 -3.57 -2.99
C ASN A 134 -10.94 -3.83 -3.85
N ALA A 135 -12.04 -4.29 -3.26
CA ALA A 135 -13.29 -4.53 -3.98
C ALA A 135 -13.86 -3.25 -4.60
N ALA A 136 -13.85 -2.14 -3.87
CA ALA A 136 -14.25 -0.85 -4.41
C ALA A 136 -13.37 -0.39 -5.58
N ALA A 137 -12.06 -0.63 -5.51
CA ALA A 137 -11.16 -0.32 -6.61
C ALA A 137 -11.45 -1.16 -7.86
N VAL A 138 -11.70 -2.46 -7.68
CA VAL A 138 -12.08 -3.37 -8.76
C VAL A 138 -13.38 -2.94 -9.42
N GLU A 139 -14.38 -2.50 -8.64
CA GLU A 139 -15.66 -2.00 -9.18
C GLU A 139 -15.47 -0.78 -10.08
N ILE A 140 -14.69 0.22 -9.64
CA ILE A 140 -14.40 1.40 -10.44
C ILE A 140 -13.60 1.01 -11.70
N ALA A 141 -12.59 0.16 -11.54
CA ALA A 141 -11.72 -0.28 -12.63
C ALA A 141 -12.49 -1.01 -13.75
N ALA A 142 -13.52 -1.78 -13.40
CA ALA A 142 -14.39 -2.45 -14.37
C ALA A 142 -15.08 -1.47 -15.33
N SER A 143 -15.22 -0.19 -14.95
CA SER A 143 -15.79 0.87 -15.80
C SER A 143 -14.74 1.65 -16.60
N CYS A 144 -13.44 1.45 -16.35
CA CYS A 144 -12.38 2.18 -17.04
C CYS A 144 -12.12 1.68 -18.47
N GLY A 145 -12.34 0.40 -18.75
CA GLY A 145 -12.05 -0.20 -20.07
C GLY A 145 -10.61 0.08 -20.53
N ALA A 146 -10.44 0.54 -21.77
CA ALA A 146 -9.14 0.87 -22.34
C ALA A 146 -8.44 2.09 -21.68
N ARG A 147 -9.12 2.80 -20.77
CA ARG A 147 -8.54 3.92 -20.02
C ARG A 147 -7.68 3.46 -18.84
N GLN A 148 -7.78 2.20 -18.41
CA GLN A 148 -6.99 1.69 -17.29
C GLN A 148 -5.50 1.64 -17.66
N LEU A 149 -4.66 2.30 -16.85
CA LEU A 149 -3.22 2.42 -17.11
C LEU A 149 -2.38 1.34 -16.42
N GLU A 150 -2.80 0.90 -15.23
CA GLU A 150 -2.09 -0.09 -14.43
C GLU A 150 -3.04 -1.22 -13.99
N PRO A 151 -2.54 -2.46 -13.78
CA PRO A 151 -3.30 -3.50 -13.12
C PRO A 151 -3.78 -3.05 -11.74
N VAL A 152 -5.04 -3.34 -11.40
CA VAL A 152 -5.61 -3.03 -10.09
C VAL A 152 -5.41 -4.25 -9.18
N GLU A 153 -4.27 -4.25 -8.49
CA GLU A 153 -3.84 -5.33 -7.57
C GLU A 153 -3.97 -4.92 -6.09
N ALA A 154 -4.46 -3.71 -5.83
CA ALA A 154 -4.72 -3.18 -4.49
C ALA A 154 -5.93 -2.21 -4.51
N ASN A 155 -5.84 -1.07 -3.83
CA ASN A 155 -6.92 -0.09 -3.70
C ASN A 155 -6.70 1.21 -4.49
N GLU A 156 -5.72 1.24 -5.41
CA GLU A 156 -5.42 2.40 -6.26
C GLU A 156 -5.76 2.07 -7.72
N ILE A 157 -6.33 3.06 -8.43
CA ILE A 157 -6.69 2.97 -9.85
C ILE A 157 -5.99 4.12 -10.57
N PHE A 158 -5.30 3.80 -11.65
CA PHE A 158 -4.67 4.77 -12.54
C PHE A 158 -5.43 4.76 -13.86
N VAL A 159 -6.02 5.89 -14.21
CA VAL A 159 -6.92 6.01 -15.37
C VAL A 159 -6.48 7.14 -16.28
N SER A 160 -6.55 6.92 -17.59
CA SER A 160 -6.33 7.95 -18.60
C SER A 160 -7.55 8.85 -18.71
N LEU A 161 -7.35 10.13 -18.43
CA LEU A 161 -8.36 11.17 -18.50
C LEU A 161 -7.74 12.40 -19.14
N SER A 162 -8.34 12.92 -20.19
CA SER A 162 -8.02 14.26 -20.68
C SER A 162 -8.39 15.32 -19.63
N PRO A 163 -7.78 16.53 -19.69
CA PRO A 163 -8.13 17.61 -18.76
C PRO A 163 -9.62 17.97 -18.75
N ALA A 164 -10.29 17.86 -19.91
CA ALA A 164 -11.72 18.13 -20.03
C ALA A 164 -12.58 17.06 -19.32
N GLU A 165 -12.24 15.78 -19.48
CA GLU A 165 -12.93 14.69 -18.80
C GLU A 165 -12.70 14.74 -17.28
N ALA A 166 -11.47 15.04 -16.86
CA ALA A 166 -11.16 15.24 -15.44
C ALA A 166 -11.96 16.39 -14.84
N ALA A 167 -12.08 17.51 -15.55
CA ALA A 167 -12.93 18.64 -15.14
C ALA A 167 -14.42 18.26 -15.09
N ALA A 168 -14.91 17.44 -16.03
CA ALA A 168 -16.29 16.97 -16.05
C ALA A 168 -16.63 16.06 -14.86
N LEU A 169 -15.71 15.17 -14.46
CA LEU A 169 -15.89 14.35 -13.25
C LEU A 169 -15.84 15.22 -11.98
N ARG A 170 -14.91 16.18 -11.89
CA ARG A 170 -14.85 17.12 -10.76
C ARG A 170 -16.10 18.00 -10.67
N GLY A 171 -16.69 18.37 -11.80
CA GLY A 171 -17.96 19.10 -11.87
C GLY A 171 -19.15 18.31 -11.29
N GLN A 172 -19.05 16.99 -11.19
CA GLN A 172 -20.03 16.12 -10.53
C GLN A 172 -19.76 15.93 -9.03
N GLY A 173 -18.68 16.51 -8.50
CA GLY A 173 -18.31 16.44 -7.08
C GLY A 173 -17.29 15.36 -6.73
N PHE A 174 -16.73 14.65 -7.71
CA PHE A 174 -15.64 13.69 -7.46
C PHE A 174 -14.30 14.41 -7.29
N ASP A 175 -13.45 13.88 -6.41
CA ASP A 175 -12.09 14.38 -6.22
C ASP A 175 -11.07 13.25 -6.38
N PHE A 176 -9.92 13.59 -6.96
CA PHE A 176 -8.83 12.69 -7.28
C PHE A 176 -7.59 13.48 -7.68
N TYR A 177 -6.43 12.84 -7.63
CA TYR A 177 -5.17 13.45 -7.99
C TYR A 177 -4.96 13.41 -9.50
N ASP A 178 -4.52 14.53 -10.08
CA ASP A 178 -3.88 14.48 -11.40
C ASP A 178 -2.60 13.63 -11.31
N TRP A 179 -2.32 12.86 -12.35
CA TRP A 179 -1.19 11.94 -12.39
C TRP A 179 -0.36 12.15 -13.66
N PRO A 180 0.96 11.92 -13.63
CA PRO A 180 1.78 11.90 -14.83
C PRO A 180 1.22 10.91 -15.85
N ALA A 181 0.89 11.39 -17.04
CA ALA A 181 0.38 10.56 -18.12
C ALA A 181 1.54 9.81 -18.80
N PRO A 182 1.41 8.50 -19.07
CA PRO A 182 2.33 7.80 -19.96
C PRO A 182 2.31 8.41 -21.37
N GLU A 183 3.38 8.16 -22.14
CA GLU A 183 3.46 8.62 -23.52
C GLU A 183 2.24 8.13 -24.33
N GLY A 184 1.64 9.02 -25.12
CA GLY A 184 0.45 8.73 -25.93
C GLY A 184 -0.89 8.91 -25.22
N HIS A 185 -0.92 9.26 -23.93
CA HIS A 185 -2.16 9.53 -23.19
C HIS A 185 -2.42 11.05 -23.04
N PRO A 186 -3.67 11.52 -23.18
CA PRO A 186 -4.03 12.95 -23.10
C PRO A 186 -3.96 13.52 -21.68
N GLY A 187 -3.76 12.66 -20.68
CA GLY A 187 -3.74 12.96 -19.25
C GLY A 187 -3.98 11.69 -18.44
N ALA A 188 -3.78 11.77 -17.13
CA ALA A 188 -4.03 10.67 -16.21
C ALA A 188 -4.49 11.17 -14.83
N ALA A 189 -5.20 10.29 -14.11
CA ALA A 189 -5.61 10.52 -12.74
C ALA A 189 -5.35 9.29 -11.88
N ARG A 190 -5.07 9.53 -10.60
CA ARG A 190 -4.98 8.49 -9.56
C ARG A 190 -6.20 8.58 -8.65
N LEU A 191 -7.01 7.53 -8.67
CA LEU A 191 -8.11 7.31 -7.74
C LEU A 191 -7.65 6.36 -6.63
N VAL A 192 -8.11 6.60 -5.41
CA VAL A 192 -7.77 5.77 -4.25
C VAL A 192 -9.05 5.46 -3.50
N THR A 193 -9.30 4.17 -3.26
CA THR A 193 -10.41 3.71 -2.42
C THR A 193 -9.91 3.36 -1.03
N ALA A 194 -10.79 3.37 -0.04
CA ALA A 194 -10.45 3.12 1.36
C ALA A 194 -11.41 2.10 1.96
N TRP A 195 -11.07 1.61 3.15
CA TRP A 195 -11.89 0.67 3.93
C TRP A 195 -13.32 1.17 4.17
N ASN A 196 -13.54 2.48 4.14
CA ASN A 196 -14.82 3.14 4.33
C ASN A 196 -15.37 3.83 3.07
N SER A 197 -14.89 3.48 1.88
CA SER A 197 -15.44 4.01 0.62
C SER A 197 -16.94 3.67 0.53
N PRO A 198 -17.85 4.66 0.51
CA PRO A 198 -19.29 4.39 0.47
C PRO A 198 -19.69 3.73 -0.86
N ALA A 199 -20.41 2.62 -0.81
CA ALA A 199 -20.75 1.82 -1.99
C ALA A 199 -21.54 2.61 -3.04
N ASP A 200 -22.44 3.50 -2.62
CA ASP A 200 -23.21 4.37 -3.50
C ASP A 200 -22.31 5.35 -4.29
N GLN A 201 -21.26 5.87 -3.63
CA GLN A 201 -20.29 6.77 -4.24
C GLN A 201 -19.32 6.04 -5.16
N VAL A 202 -18.90 4.82 -4.80
CA VAL A 202 -18.09 3.94 -5.66
C VAL A 202 -18.83 3.67 -6.96
N SER A 203 -20.08 3.20 -6.89
CA SER A 203 -20.89 2.93 -8.08
C SER A 203 -21.20 4.21 -8.87
N ALA A 204 -21.37 5.36 -8.20
CA ALA A 204 -21.59 6.63 -8.89
C ALA A 204 -20.37 7.04 -9.71
N LEU A 205 -19.16 6.92 -9.16
CA LEU A 205 -17.92 7.21 -9.88
C LEU A 205 -17.69 6.24 -11.04
N ALA A 206 -17.94 4.95 -10.82
CA ALA A 206 -17.86 3.93 -11.86
C ALA A 206 -18.77 4.27 -13.06
N ARG A 207 -20.04 4.62 -12.81
CA ARG A 207 -20.98 5.06 -13.86
C ARG A 207 -20.53 6.36 -14.54
N ALA A 208 -20.00 7.31 -13.79
CA ALA A 208 -19.54 8.58 -14.34
C ALA A 208 -18.34 8.37 -15.28
N ILE A 209 -17.40 7.48 -14.94
CA ILE A 209 -16.26 7.11 -15.79
C ILE A 209 -16.74 6.36 -17.04
N ALA A 210 -17.69 5.43 -16.92
CA ALA A 210 -18.24 4.71 -18.06
C ALA A 210 -18.99 5.61 -19.06
N ALA A 211 -19.42 6.80 -18.62
CA ALA A 211 -20.12 7.78 -19.46
C ALA A 211 -19.19 8.79 -20.17
N LEU A 212 -17.87 8.69 -19.97
CA LEU A 212 -16.86 9.49 -20.68
C LEU A 212 -16.53 8.90 -22.06
#